data_AF-A0A661V190-F1
#
_entry.id   AF-A0A661V190-F1
#
_cell.length_a   1.000
_cell.length_b   1.000
_cell.length_c   1.000
_cell.angle_alpha   90.00
_cell.angle_beta   90.00
_cell.angle_gamma   90.00
#
_symmetry.space_group_name_H-M   'P 1'
#
loop_
_entity.id
_entity.type
_entity.pdbx_description
1 polymer ?
#
loop_
_entity_poly.entity_id
_entity_poly.type
_entity_poly.pdbx_seq_one_letter_code
_entity_poly.pdbx_strand_id
1 'polypeptide(L)'
;MVQESNVNKRLGLFFLLAYAFSWLFWVPQALAAHNVTIPVGVTTFLSGPFNPAAFGPLVAALVLVSLDEGWKGAVGLLKLGKVNLSIIGFTSVLLAIAAAIVLARWGPDRLSRNSG
;
A
#
# COMPACT_ATOMS: atom_id res chain seq x y z
N MET A 1 -30.23 -2.69 -14.57
CA MET A 1 -29.14 -2.72 -15.58
C MET A 1 -28.26 -1.47 -15.56
N VAL A 2 -28.80 -0.24 -15.55
CA VAL A 2 -27.97 1.00 -15.55
C VAL A 2 -27.14 1.19 -14.27
N GLN A 3 -27.70 0.91 -13.09
CA GLN A 3 -27.01 1.07 -11.81
C GLN A 3 -25.74 0.20 -11.69
N GLU A 4 -25.86 -1.09 -12.01
CA GLU A 4 -24.75 -2.06 -12.11
C GLU A 4 -23.61 -1.55 -12.99
N SER A 5 -23.94 -1.02 -14.17
CA SER A 5 -22.92 -0.51 -15.11
C SER A 5 -22.12 0.67 -14.56
N ASN A 6 -22.76 1.56 -13.79
CA ASN A 6 -22.09 2.71 -13.18
C ASN A 6 -21.22 2.27 -12.00
N VAL A 7 -21.68 1.31 -11.20
CA VAL A 7 -20.87 0.73 -10.11
C VAL A 7 -19.61 0.08 -10.69
N ASN A 8 -19.73 -0.73 -11.74
CA ASN A 8 -18.58 -1.38 -12.38
C ASN A 8 -17.58 -0.38 -12.97
N LYS A 9 -18.07 0.70 -13.60
CA LYS A 9 -17.20 1.79 -14.09
C LYS A 9 -16.44 2.49 -12.97
N ARG A 10 -17.12 2.81 -11.87
CA ARG A 10 -16.52 3.46 -10.69
C ARG A 10 -15.48 2.56 -10.02
N LEU A 11 -15.80 1.27 -9.92
CA LEU A 11 -14.88 0.27 -9.39
C LEU A 11 -13.64 0.11 -10.28
N GLY A 12 -13.83 0.08 -11.59
CA GLY A 12 -12.73 0.08 -12.56
C GLY A 12 -11.86 1.34 -12.44
N LEU A 13 -12.47 2.52 -12.32
CA LEU A 13 -11.76 3.78 -12.11
C LEU A 13 -10.98 3.79 -10.79
N PHE A 14 -11.54 3.22 -9.72
CA PHE A 14 -10.85 3.12 -8.44
C PHE A 14 -9.56 2.30 -8.58
N PHE A 15 -9.64 1.11 -9.15
CA PHE A 15 -8.48 0.25 -9.35
C PHE A 15 -7.47 0.88 -10.31
N LEU A 16 -7.94 1.50 -11.39
CA LEU A 16 -7.07 2.17 -12.36
C LEU A 16 -6.29 3.33 -11.72
N LEU A 17 -6.97 4.19 -10.95
CA LEU A 17 -6.33 5.32 -10.27
C LEU A 17 -5.33 4.84 -9.21
N ALA A 18 -5.71 3.84 -8.41
CA ALA A 18 -4.84 3.29 -7.39
C ALA A 18 -3.58 2.67 -8.01
N TYR A 19 -3.76 1.85 -9.05
CA TYR A 19 -2.68 1.23 -9.79
C TYR A 19 -1.77 2.27 -10.43
N ALA A 20 -2.33 3.20 -11.21
CA ALA A 20 -1.56 4.23 -11.91
C ALA A 20 -0.75 5.09 -10.93
N PHE A 21 -1.36 5.50 -9.82
CA PHE A 21 -0.66 6.27 -8.80
C PHE A 21 0.49 5.49 -8.17
N SER A 22 0.25 4.27 -7.67
CA SER A 22 1.30 3.45 -7.05
C SER A 22 2.45 3.14 -8.01
N TRP A 23 2.12 2.80 -9.26
CA TRP A 23 3.12 2.43 -10.27
C TRP A 23 3.95 3.63 -10.74
N LEU A 24 3.44 4.86 -10.67
CA LEU A 24 4.22 6.07 -10.95
C LEU A 24 5.47 6.16 -10.07
N PHE A 25 5.39 5.68 -8.81
CA PHE A 25 6.48 5.74 -7.84
C PHE A 25 7.27 4.43 -7.77
N TRP A 26 6.63 3.27 -7.95
CA TRP A 26 7.32 1.98 -7.90
C TRP A 26 8.08 1.65 -9.19
N VAL A 27 7.63 2.08 -10.37
CA VAL A 27 8.36 1.80 -11.63
C VAL A 27 9.76 2.39 -11.62
N PRO A 28 9.97 3.69 -11.29
CA PRO A 28 11.32 4.25 -11.25
C PRO A 28 12.20 3.57 -10.21
N GLN A 29 11.62 3.16 -9.07
CA GLN A 29 12.33 2.42 -8.04
C GLN A 29 12.75 1.01 -8.52
N ALA A 30 11.86 0.30 -9.22
CA ALA A 30 12.17 -1.00 -9.81
C ALA A 30 13.25 -0.87 -10.89
N LEU A 31 13.17 0.14 -11.76
CA LEU A 31 14.20 0.42 -12.77
C LEU A 31 15.55 0.73 -12.13
N ALA A 32 15.58 1.52 -11.06
CA ALA A 32 16.81 1.81 -10.32
C ALA A 32 17.45 0.54 -9.74
N ALA A 33 16.64 -0.43 -9.28
CA ALA A 33 17.13 -1.73 -8.80
C ALA A 33 17.73 -2.60 -9.91
N HIS A 34 17.43 -2.32 -11.18
CA HIS A 34 17.98 -2.97 -12.36
C HIS A 34 19.11 -2.15 -13.03
N ASN A 35 19.80 -1.30 -12.27
CA ASN A 35 20.92 -0.46 -12.73
C ASN A 35 20.55 0.57 -13.80
N VAL A 36 19.27 0.93 -13.96
CA VAL A 36 18.87 2.05 -14.80
C VAL A 36 19.21 3.35 -14.08
N THR A 37 19.87 4.27 -14.78
CA THR A 37 20.28 5.55 -14.20
C THR A 37 19.06 6.45 -13.98
N ILE A 38 18.75 6.70 -12.71
CA ILE A 38 17.71 7.62 -12.25
C ILE A 38 18.40 8.72 -11.42
N PRO A 39 17.95 10.00 -11.48
CA PRO A 39 18.55 11.08 -10.70
C PRO A 39 18.62 10.76 -9.20
N VAL A 40 19.76 11.07 -8.56
CA VAL A 40 20.01 10.71 -7.15
C VAL A 40 18.94 11.23 -6.19
N GLY A 41 18.45 12.45 -6.38
CA GLY A 41 17.39 13.00 -5.53
C GLY A 41 16.08 12.20 -5.61
N VAL A 42 15.77 11.66 -6.80
CA VAL A 42 14.57 10.83 -7.02
C VAL A 42 14.76 9.45 -6.40
N THR A 43 15.92 8.82 -6.57
CA THR A 43 16.18 7.49 -5.97
C THR A 43 16.22 7.55 -4.45
N THR A 44 16.83 8.59 -3.85
CA THR A 44 16.83 8.80 -2.40
C THR A 44 15.42 9.03 -1.86
N PHE A 45 14.60 9.82 -2.55
CA PHE A 45 13.20 10.05 -2.16
C PHE A 45 12.37 8.76 -2.21
N LEU A 46 12.43 8.02 -3.32
CA LEU A 46 11.66 6.79 -3.52
C LEU A 46 12.12 5.64 -2.61
N SER A 47 13.39 5.61 -2.23
CA SER A 47 13.92 4.62 -1.28
C SER A 47 13.68 5.02 0.18
N GLY A 48 13.24 6.26 0.42
CA GLY A 48 13.02 6.81 1.74
C GLY A 48 11.68 6.39 2.37
N PRO A 49 11.51 6.62 3.69
CA PRO A 49 10.28 6.29 4.42
C PRO A 49 9.06 7.10 3.99
N PHE A 50 9.26 8.15 3.17
CA PHE A 50 8.22 9.03 2.67
C PHE A 50 7.75 8.69 1.25
N ASN A 51 8.10 7.51 0.72
CA ASN A 51 7.62 7.06 -0.59
C ASN A 51 6.08 6.96 -0.59
N PRO A 52 5.36 7.75 -1.41
CA PRO A 52 3.91 7.80 -1.37
C PRO A 52 3.25 6.62 -2.10
N ALA A 53 4.00 5.72 -2.74
CA ALA A 53 3.47 4.65 -3.59
C ALA A 53 2.36 3.83 -2.93
N ALA A 54 2.47 3.55 -1.62
CA ALA A 54 1.49 2.76 -0.89
C ALA A 54 0.13 3.46 -0.71
N PHE A 55 0.04 4.77 -0.94
CA PHE A 55 -1.20 5.54 -0.77
C PHE A 55 -2.09 5.56 -2.02
N GLY A 56 -1.80 4.77 -3.06
CA GLY A 56 -2.62 4.69 -4.28
C GLY A 56 -4.12 4.50 -4.02
N PRO A 57 -4.54 3.52 -3.20
CA PRO A 57 -5.95 3.33 -2.86
C PRO A 57 -6.58 4.54 -2.15
N LEU A 58 -5.83 5.20 -1.27
CA LEU A 58 -6.29 6.39 -0.55
C LEU A 58 -6.51 7.56 -1.52
N VAL A 59 -5.55 7.80 -2.42
CA VAL A 59 -5.65 8.84 -3.45
C VAL A 59 -6.82 8.55 -4.39
N ALA A 60 -6.98 7.30 -4.83
CA ALA A 60 -8.11 6.89 -5.67
C ALA A 60 -9.47 7.13 -4.99
N ALA A 61 -9.59 6.75 -3.71
CA ALA A 61 -10.80 6.99 -2.92
C ALA A 61 -11.08 8.49 -2.77
N LEU A 62 -10.08 9.30 -2.43
CA LEU A 62 -10.21 10.74 -2.29
C LEU A 62 -10.63 11.40 -3.60
N VAL A 63 -10.03 11.01 -4.73
CA VAL A 63 -10.39 11.55 -6.05
C VAL A 63 -11.83 11.21 -6.40
N LEU A 64 -12.22 9.93 -6.29
CA LEU A 64 -13.58 9.51 -6.66
C LEU A 64 -14.64 10.13 -5.76
N VAL A 65 -14.43 10.16 -4.45
CA VAL A 65 -15.38 10.79 -3.52
C VAL A 65 -15.42 12.30 -3.71
N SER A 66 -14.29 12.95 -4.02
CA SER A 66 -14.30 14.39 -4.36
C SER A 66 -15.09 14.68 -5.62
N LEU A 67 -15.07 13.78 -6.61
CA LEU A 67 -15.84 13.92 -7.84
C LEU A 67 -17.34 13.69 -7.63
N ASP A 68 -17.72 12.83 -6.69
CA ASP A 68 -19.14 12.50 -6.41
C ASP A 68 -19.80 13.43 -5.40
N GLU A 69 -19.13 13.65 -4.27
CA GLU A 69 -19.68 14.32 -3.09
C GLU A 69 -19.00 15.67 -2.81
N GLY A 70 -18.00 16.04 -3.62
CA GLY A 70 -17.20 17.24 -3.42
C GLY A 70 -16.25 17.14 -2.22
N TRP A 71 -15.66 18.29 -1.85
CA TRP A 71 -14.70 18.39 -0.75
C TRP A 71 -15.23 17.91 0.60
N LYS A 72 -16.55 18.04 0.83
CA LYS A 72 -17.20 17.59 2.08
C LYS A 72 -17.14 16.07 2.23
N GLY A 73 -17.34 15.31 1.14
CA GLY A 73 -17.21 13.85 1.15
C GLY A 73 -15.76 13.40 1.37
N ALA A 74 -14.80 14.09 0.74
CA ALA A 74 -13.37 13.80 0.92
C ALA A 74 -12.93 13.96 2.39
N VAL A 75 -13.36 15.04 3.05
CA VAL A 75 -13.12 15.25 4.49
C VAL A 75 -13.88 14.20 5.33
N GLY A 76 -15.05 13.74 4.88
CA GLY A 76 -15.80 12.65 5.50
C GLY A 76 -15.00 11.34 5.54
N LEU A 77 -14.38 10.95 4.44
CA LEU A 77 -13.50 9.77 4.38
C LEU A 77 -12.33 9.88 5.36
N LEU A 78 -11.66 11.03 5.42
CA LEU A 78 -10.54 11.23 6.34
C LEU A 78 -10.97 11.19 7.82
N LYS A 79 -12.20 11.60 8.13
CA LYS A 79 -12.78 11.48 9.47
C LYS A 79 -13.13 10.05 9.86
N LEU A 80 -13.50 9.21 8.90
CA LEU A 80 -13.72 7.77 9.10
C LEU A 80 -12.41 7.01 9.34
N GLY A 81 -11.29 7.53 8.84
CA GLY A 81 -9.94 7.02 9.05
C GLY A 81 -9.40 7.17 10.49
N LYS A 82 -10.22 7.48 11.49
CA LYS A 82 -9.87 7.34 12.91
C LYS A 82 -9.68 5.85 13.24
N VAL A 83 -8.50 5.33 12.95
CA VAL A 83 -8.12 3.97 13.30
C VAL A 83 -8.04 3.87 14.82
N ASN A 84 -8.80 2.94 15.39
CA ASN A 84 -8.69 2.63 16.81
C ASN A 84 -7.31 1.98 17.03
N LEU A 85 -6.43 2.63 17.80
CA LEU A 85 -5.05 2.16 18.06
C LEU A 85 -5.00 0.70 18.52
N SER A 86 -6.05 0.25 19.22
CA SER A 86 -6.21 -1.14 19.68
C SER A 86 -6.27 -2.17 18.54
N ILE A 87 -6.78 -1.80 17.35
CA ILE A 87 -6.84 -2.71 16.19
C ILE A 87 -5.46 -2.87 15.57
N ILE A 88 -4.67 -1.79 15.47
CA ILE A 88 -3.30 -1.82 14.96
C ILE A 88 -2.43 -2.69 15.86
N GLY A 89 -2.54 -2.53 17.18
CA GLY A 89 -1.84 -3.36 18.17
C GLY A 89 -2.24 -4.84 18.08
N PHE A 90 -3.51 -5.14 17.83
CA PHE A 90 -3.96 -6.52 17.66
C PHE A 90 -3.40 -7.18 16.38
N THR A 91 -3.37 -6.43 15.28
CA THR A 91 -2.83 -6.93 14.00
C THR A 91 -1.31 -7.14 14.03
N SER A 92 -0.55 -6.27 14.72
CA SER A 92 0.90 -6.44 14.85
C SER A 92 1.26 -7.62 15.75
N VAL A 93 0.50 -7.86 16.83
CA VAL A 93 0.64 -9.05 17.69
C VAL A 93 0.32 -10.33 16.91
N LEU A 94 -0.76 -10.35 16.11
CA LEU A 94 -1.08 -11.50 15.27
C LEU A 94 0.02 -11.79 14.24
N LEU A 95 0.57 -10.76 13.61
CA LEU A 95 1.70 -10.90 12.68
C LEU A 95 2.96 -11.44 13.36
N ALA A 96 3.27 -10.96 14.58
CA ALA A 96 4.40 -11.45 15.36
C ALA A 96 4.22 -12.91 15.78
N ILE A 97 3.00 -13.31 16.18
CA ILE A 97 2.67 -14.70 16.51
C ILE A 97 2.79 -15.60 15.27
N ALA A 98 2.27 -15.16 14.12
CA ALA A 98 2.39 -15.90 12.87
C ALA A 98 3.87 -16.07 12.46
N ALA A 99 4.68 -15.02 12.57
CA ALA A 99 6.12 -15.09 12.31
C ALA A 99 6.84 -16.06 13.27
N ALA A 100 6.51 -16.02 14.56
CA ALA A 100 7.07 -16.93 15.57
C ALA A 100 6.70 -18.39 15.28
N ILE A 101 5.47 -18.68 14.87
CA ILE A 101 5.02 -20.02 14.48
C ILE A 101 5.76 -20.50 13.24
N VAL A 102 5.94 -19.65 12.23
CA VAL A 102 6.69 -19.99 11.01
C VAL A 102 8.14 -20.32 11.35
N LEU A 103 8.80 -19.52 12.19
CA LEU A 103 10.17 -19.75 12.64
C LEU A 103 10.30 -21.01 13.49
N ALA A 104 9.37 -21.27 14.41
CA ALA A 104 9.39 -22.48 15.24
C ALA A 104 9.15 -23.75 14.43
N ARG A 105 8.32 -23.67 13.38
CA ARG A 105 7.92 -24.82 12.56
C ARG A 105 8.92 -25.15 11.43
N TRP A 106 9.68 -24.18 10.95
CA TRP A 106 10.55 -24.35 9.77
C TRP A 106 11.99 -23.81 9.93
N GLY A 107 12.31 -23.12 11.03
CA GLY A 107 13.61 -22.54 11.31
C GLY A 107 14.71 -23.46 11.90
N PRO A 108 14.42 -24.52 12.68
CA PRO A 108 15.49 -25.22 13.41
C PRO A 108 16.47 -25.96 12.49
N ASP A 109 16.01 -26.48 11.35
CA ASP A 109 16.86 -27.28 10.44
C ASP A 109 17.85 -26.44 9.63
N ARG A 110 17.66 -25.12 9.55
CA ARG A 110 18.53 -24.21 8.76
C ARG A 110 19.63 -23.53 9.56
N LEU A 111 19.53 -23.49 10.89
CA LEU A 111 20.50 -22.80 11.75
C LEU A 111 21.64 -23.71 12.26
N SER A 112 21.47 -25.03 12.16
CA SER A 112 22.47 -26.02 12.62
C SER A 112 23.59 -26.29 11.60
N ARG A 113 23.44 -25.86 10.33
CA ARG A 113 24.37 -26.22 9.23
C ARG A 113 25.58 -25.28 9.07
N ASN A 114 25.69 -24.20 9.84
CA ASN A 114 26.70 -23.14 9.64
C ASN A 114 27.73 -22.99 10.78
N SER A 115 27.82 -23.97 11.68
CA SER A 115 28.79 -23.99 12.79
C SER A 115 29.78 -25.16 12.70
N GLY A 116 30.11 -25.60 11.48
CA GLY A 116 31.15 -26.58 11.18
C GLY A 116 32.26 -25.95 10.34
#